data_AF-A0A7R9VN56-F1
#
_entry.id   AF-A0A7R9VN56-F1
#
_cell.length_a   1.000
_cell.length_b   1.000
_cell.length_c   1.000
_cell.angle_alpha   90.00
_cell.angle_beta   90.00
_cell.angle_gamma   90.00
#
_symmetry.space_group_name_H-M   'P 1'
#
loop_
_entity.id
_entity.type
_entity.pdbx_description
1 polymer ?
#
loop_
_entity_poly.entity_id
_entity_poly.type
_entity_poly.pdbx_seq_one_letter_code
_entity_poly.pdbx_strand_id
1 'polypeptide(L)'
;RKIGYEFNFASSITSGQSKVLLEDAQRLTVVHGRPFGQSYEIYMRDTWLKFNLSRIAGEHSPARKVSSSDALDFYPVGPPYIATARDMYKIALKWKEFTP
;
A
#
# COMPACT_ATOMS: atom_id res chain seq x y z
N ARG A 1 25.79 -21.61 3.88
CA ARG A 1 25.68 -20.62 2.79
C ARG A 1 24.56 -19.64 3.17
N LYS A 2 24.89 -18.41 3.58
CA LYS A 2 23.92 -17.32 3.76
C LYS A 2 23.64 -16.75 2.36
N ILE A 3 22.42 -16.88 1.86
CA ILE A 3 22.00 -16.22 0.63
C ILE A 3 21.52 -14.84 1.07
N GLY A 4 22.38 -13.83 0.95
CA GLY A 4 22.00 -12.44 1.15
C GLY A 4 21.32 -11.93 -0.11
N TYR A 5 20.04 -11.60 -0.03
CA TYR A 5 19.38 -10.82 -1.07
C TYR A 5 19.68 -9.35 -0.81
N GLU A 6 20.66 -8.78 -1.52
CA GLU A 6 20.83 -7.33 -1.57
C GLU A 6 19.71 -6.74 -2.43
N PHE A 7 18.69 -6.20 -1.75
CA PHE A 7 17.62 -5.47 -2.40
C PHE A 7 18.13 -4.09 -2.81
N ASN A 8 18.42 -3.90 -4.09
CA ASN A 8 18.96 -2.65 -4.62
C ASN A 8 17.82 -1.65 -4.85
N PHE A 9 17.40 -0.97 -3.78
CA PHE A 9 16.29 0.00 -3.74
C PHE A 9 16.43 1.15 -4.75
N ALA A 10 17.65 1.41 -5.23
CA ALA A 10 17.96 2.51 -6.14
C ALA A 10 17.37 2.35 -7.55
N SER A 11 17.06 1.13 -8.02
CA SER A 11 16.63 0.93 -9.41
C SER A 11 15.13 1.12 -9.67
N SER A 12 14.31 1.34 -8.64
CA SER A 12 12.84 1.40 -8.78
C SER A 12 12.25 2.81 -8.77
N ILE A 13 13.08 3.86 -8.79
CA ILE A 13 12.63 5.22 -8.50
C ILE A 13 12.90 6.17 -9.67
N THR A 14 11.92 6.31 -10.57
CA THR A 14 11.86 7.41 -11.55
C THR A 14 10.82 8.45 -11.14
N SER A 15 11.28 9.71 -11.07
CA SER A 15 10.54 10.98 -10.95
C SER A 15 9.89 11.34 -9.59
N GLY A 16 10.34 12.46 -9.00
CA GLY A 16 9.63 13.27 -7.99
C GLY A 16 9.40 12.67 -6.59
N GLN A 17 8.82 11.47 -6.51
CA GLN A 17 8.57 10.72 -5.27
C GLN A 17 9.86 10.27 -4.57
N SER A 18 11.01 10.33 -5.26
CA SER A 18 12.27 9.76 -4.81
C SER A 18 12.76 10.28 -3.47
N LYS A 19 12.71 11.59 -3.24
CA LYS A 19 13.29 12.21 -2.05
C LYS A 19 12.47 11.92 -0.80
N VAL A 20 11.14 12.03 -0.92
CA VAL A 20 10.21 11.72 0.19
C VAL A 20 10.28 10.24 0.54
N LEU A 21 10.34 9.35 -0.45
CA LEU A 21 10.49 7.91 -0.23
C LEU A 21 11.84 7.56 0.40
N LEU A 22 12.93 8.23 0.03
CA LEU A 22 14.25 8.03 0.66
C LEU A 22 14.28 8.50 2.12
N GLU A 23 13.68 9.66 2.42
CA GLU A 23 13.55 10.16 3.78
C GLU A 23 12.65 9.26 4.64
N ASP A 24 11.54 8.75 4.07
CA ASP A 24 10.66 7.83 4.76
C ASP A 24 11.25 6.41 4.91
N ALA A 25 12.10 5.96 3.98
CA ALA A 25 12.77 4.66 4.05
C ALA A 25 13.75 4.56 5.24
N GLN A 26 14.26 5.69 5.71
CA GLN A 26 15.14 5.76 6.90
C GLN A 26 14.39 6.10 8.18
N ARG A 27 13.09 6.40 8.09
CA ARG A 27 12.28 6.79 9.24
C ARG A 27 11.93 5.55 10.06
N LEU A 28 12.19 5.60 11.36
CA LEU A 28 11.81 4.54 12.31
C LEU A 28 10.65 4.95 13.23
N THR A 29 10.30 6.24 13.23
CA THR A 29 9.29 6.81 14.12
C THR A 29 8.08 7.30 13.34
N VAL A 30 6.89 6.95 13.78
CA VAL A 30 5.62 7.45 13.22
C VAL A 30 5.44 8.91 13.62
N VAL A 31 5.18 9.77 12.64
CA VAL A 31 4.87 11.19 12.88
C VAL A 31 3.54 11.55 12.22
N HIS A 32 2.91 12.61 12.72
CA HIS A 32 1.60 13.02 12.21
C HIS A 32 1.66 13.34 10.71
N GLY A 33 0.71 12.82 9.94
CA GLY A 33 0.65 12.97 8.48
C GLY A 33 1.61 12.06 7.71
N ARG A 34 2.40 11.22 8.39
CA ARG A 34 3.31 10.23 7.78
C ARG A 34 3.14 8.86 8.44
N PRO A 35 2.06 8.13 8.14
CA PRO A 35 1.87 6.76 8.63
C PRO A 35 2.92 5.80 8.03
N PHE A 36 3.10 4.64 8.64
CA PHE A 36 3.78 3.49 8.04
C PHE A 36 2.74 2.47 7.58
N GLY A 37 3.07 1.75 6.51
CA GLY A 37 2.37 0.55 6.08
C GLY A 37 3.37 -0.44 5.53
N GLN A 38 3.06 -1.73 5.64
CA GLN A 38 3.84 -2.75 4.97
C GLN A 38 3.49 -2.71 3.48
N SER A 39 4.46 -2.45 2.61
CA SER A 39 4.23 -2.67 1.19
C SER A 39 4.00 -4.16 0.97
N TYR A 40 2.99 -4.51 0.18
CA TYR A 40 2.94 -5.85 -0.37
C TYR A 40 4.24 -6.11 -1.13
N GLU A 41 4.82 -7.31 -0.98
CA GLU A 41 5.99 -7.68 -1.77
C GLU A 41 5.72 -7.41 -3.26
N ILE A 42 6.76 -7.14 -4.05
CA ILE A 42 6.62 -6.70 -5.45
C ILE A 42 5.67 -7.60 -6.26
N TYR A 43 5.59 -8.89 -5.91
CA TYR A 43 4.74 -9.90 -6.55
C TYR A 43 3.28 -9.94 -6.06
N MET A 44 2.92 -9.21 -5.01
CA MET A 44 1.60 -9.24 -4.38
C MET A 44 0.78 -7.94 -4.56
N ARG A 45 1.36 -6.89 -5.14
CA ARG A 45 0.74 -5.55 -5.23
C ARG A 45 -0.51 -5.51 -6.12
N ASP A 46 -0.52 -6.24 -7.24
CA ASP A 46 -1.66 -6.34 -8.16
C ASP A 46 -2.25 -7.76 -8.24
N THR A 47 -1.64 -8.73 -7.55
CA THR A 47 -2.04 -10.15 -7.61
C THR A 47 -3.47 -10.40 -7.11
N TRP A 48 -4.02 -9.54 -6.28
CA TRP A 48 -5.42 -9.63 -5.86
C TRP A 48 -6.41 -9.49 -7.03
N LEU A 49 -6.02 -8.85 -8.14
CA LEU A 49 -6.82 -8.79 -9.36
C LEU A 49 -7.02 -10.17 -10.01
N LYS A 50 -6.17 -11.16 -9.68
CA LYS A 50 -6.28 -12.54 -10.18
C LYS A 50 -7.29 -13.36 -9.40
N PHE A 51 -7.80 -12.86 -8.27
CA PHE A 51 -8.84 -13.55 -7.52
C PHE A 51 -10.18 -13.49 -8.26
N ASN A 52 -11.08 -14.41 -7.91
CA ASN A 52 -12.44 -14.37 -8.44
C ASN A 52 -13.22 -13.21 -7.78
N LEU A 53 -13.04 -12.00 -8.30
CA LEU A 53 -13.61 -10.77 -7.75
C LEU A 53 -15.12 -10.73 -7.83
N SER A 54 -15.75 -11.37 -8.82
CA SER A 54 -17.22 -11.47 -8.87
C SER A 54 -17.75 -12.30 -7.71
N ARG A 55 -17.07 -13.39 -7.35
CA ARG A 55 -17.42 -14.19 -6.17
C ARG A 55 -17.16 -13.45 -4.85
N ILE A 56 -16.06 -12.70 -4.75
CA ILE A 56 -15.61 -12.07 -3.50
C ILE A 56 -16.34 -10.75 -3.23
N ALA A 57 -16.43 -9.89 -4.23
CA ALA A 57 -16.92 -8.52 -4.09
C ALA A 57 -18.28 -8.29 -4.79
N GLY A 58 -18.80 -9.29 -5.51
CA GLY A 58 -20.03 -9.23 -6.27
C GLY A 58 -19.82 -8.91 -7.75
N GLU A 59 -20.76 -9.35 -8.58
CA GLU A 59 -20.69 -9.25 -10.04
C GLU A 59 -20.54 -7.79 -10.52
N HIS A 60 -21.19 -6.84 -9.85
CA HIS A 60 -21.17 -5.42 -10.22
C HIS A 60 -20.18 -4.57 -9.42
N SER A 61 -19.24 -5.21 -8.71
CA SER A 61 -18.28 -4.49 -7.86
C SER A 61 -17.37 -3.54 -8.64
N PRO A 62 -17.14 -2.30 -8.14
CA PRO A 62 -16.11 -1.41 -8.67
C PRO A 62 -14.71 -2.02 -8.66
N ALA A 63 -14.44 -2.98 -7.77
CA ALA A 63 -13.14 -3.66 -7.67
C ALA A 63 -12.73 -4.34 -8.99
N ARG A 64 -13.70 -4.73 -9.83
CA ARG A 64 -13.44 -5.34 -11.16
C ARG A 64 -12.97 -4.34 -12.22
N LYS A 65 -13.08 -3.04 -11.96
CA LYS A 65 -12.69 -1.97 -12.89
C LYS A 65 -11.27 -1.47 -12.63
N VAL A 66 -10.60 -1.98 -11.59
CA VAL A 66 -9.27 -1.55 -11.20
C VAL A 66 -8.25 -2.16 -12.15
N SER A 67 -7.42 -1.31 -12.76
CA SER A 67 -6.31 -1.76 -13.60
C SER A 67 -5.11 -2.19 -12.74
N SER A 68 -4.16 -2.92 -13.33
CA SER A 68 -2.89 -3.26 -12.63
C SER A 68 -2.12 -1.98 -12.24
N SER A 69 -2.10 -0.94 -13.08
CA SER A 69 -1.52 0.36 -12.72
C SER A 69 -2.22 0.99 -11.52
N ASP A 70 -3.56 1.02 -11.49
CA ASP A 70 -4.31 1.56 -10.36
C ASP A 70 -4.03 0.75 -9.08
N ALA A 71 -3.92 -0.58 -9.19
CA ALA A 71 -3.56 -1.45 -8.08
C ALA A 71 -2.18 -1.09 -7.49
N LEU A 72 -1.20 -0.85 -8.35
CA LEU A 72 0.17 -0.50 -7.94
C LEU A 72 0.28 0.89 -7.31
N ASP A 73 -0.50 1.84 -7.79
CA ASP A 73 -0.44 3.23 -7.33
C ASP A 73 -1.26 3.47 -6.07
N PHE A 74 -2.45 2.86 -5.97
CA PHE A 74 -3.41 3.18 -4.91
C PHE A 74 -3.61 2.06 -3.87
N TYR A 75 -3.18 0.83 -4.17
CA TYR A 75 -3.29 -0.32 -3.26
C TYR A 75 -1.95 -1.01 -2.96
N PRO A 76 -0.81 -0.29 -2.84
CA PRO A 76 0.50 -0.93 -2.71
C PRO A 76 0.79 -1.51 -1.31
N VAL A 77 -0.05 -1.21 -0.32
CA VAL A 77 0.24 -1.43 1.10
C VAL A 77 -0.85 -2.25 1.79
N GLY A 78 -0.42 -3.22 2.59
CA GLY A 78 -1.26 -4.04 3.43
C GLY A 78 -1.13 -3.70 4.93
N PRO A 79 -1.99 -4.29 5.76
CA PRO A 79 -1.83 -4.24 7.20
C PRO A 79 -0.53 -4.95 7.63
N PRO A 80 0.08 -4.54 8.76
CA PRO A 80 -0.39 -3.50 9.69
C PRO A 80 -0.08 -2.07 9.23
N TYR A 81 -1.05 -1.15 9.43
CA TYR A 81 -0.83 0.29 9.31
C TYR A 81 -0.48 0.86 10.69
N ILE A 82 0.64 1.57 10.79
CA ILE A 82 1.03 2.24 12.03
C ILE A 82 0.93 3.75 11.80
N ALA A 83 -0.04 4.37 12.44
CA ALA A 83 -0.32 5.79 12.32
C ALA A 83 -0.40 6.43 13.71
N THR A 84 -0.25 7.76 13.79
CA THR A 84 -0.55 8.46 15.04
C THR A 84 -2.03 8.31 15.38
N ALA A 85 -2.41 8.44 16.66
CA ALA A 85 -3.81 8.34 17.07
C ALA A 85 -4.72 9.33 16.30
N ARG A 86 -4.22 10.54 16.00
CA ARG A 86 -4.93 11.56 15.23
C ARG A 86 -5.15 11.15 13.78
N ASP A 87 -4.15 10.53 13.15
CA ASP A 87 -4.27 10.04 11.78
C ASP A 87 -5.19 8.82 11.70
N MET A 88 -5.06 7.90 12.66
CA MET A 88 -5.91 6.71 12.72
C MET A 88 -7.39 7.08 12.93
N TYR A 89 -7.68 8.11 13.74
CA TYR A 89 -9.04 8.65 13.86
C TYR A 89 -9.60 9.14 12.52
N LYS A 90 -8.81 9.90 11.75
CA LYS A 90 -9.22 10.38 10.42
C LYS A 90 -9.41 9.22 9.43
N ILE A 91 -8.53 8.23 9.45
CA ILE A 91 -8.64 7.02 8.64
C ILE A 91 -9.93 6.28 8.99
N ALA A 92 -10.21 6.06 10.28
CA ALA A 92 -11.42 5.39 10.74
C ALA A 92 -12.70 6.13 10.32
N LEU A 93 -12.73 7.46 10.44
CA LEU A 93 -13.85 8.27 9.93
C LEU A 93 -14.06 8.07 8.42
N LYS A 94 -12.98 8.03 7.65
CA LYS A 94 -13.07 7.81 6.20
C LYS A 94 -13.52 6.39 5.87
N TRP A 95 -12.97 5.38 6.54
CA TRP A 95 -13.37 3.98 6.35
C TRP A 95 -14.83 3.74 6.72
N LYS A 96 -15.35 4.43 7.74
CA LYS A 96 -16.76 4.38 8.11
C LYS A 96 -17.69 4.73 6.95
N GLU A 97 -17.28 5.59 6.01
CA GLU A 97 -18.08 5.91 4.83
C GLU A 97 -18.28 4.70 3.89
N PHE A 98 -17.45 3.65 4.02
CA PHE A 98 -17.43 2.48 3.15
C PHE A 98 -17.74 1.16 3.88
N THR A 99 -17.88 1.18 5.21
CA THR A 99 -18.29 0.02 6.01
C THR A 99 -19.76 0.14 6.42
N PRO A 100 -20.53 -0.96 6.47
CA PRO A 100 -21.93 -0.97 6.91
C PRO A 100 -22.15 -0.39 8.30
#